data_AF-A0A5H2XQM5-F1
#
_entry.id   AF-A0A5H2XQM5-F1
#
_cell.length_a   1.000
_cell.length_b   1.000
_cell.length_c   1.000
_cell.angle_alpha   90.00
_cell.angle_beta   90.00
_cell.angle_gamma   90.00
#
_symmetry.space_group_name_H-M   'P 1'
#
loop_
_entity.id
_entity.type
_entity.pdbx_description
1 polymer ?
#
loop_
_entity_poly.entity_id
_entity_poly.type
_entity_poly.pdbx_seq_one_letter_code
_entity_poly.pdbx_strand_id
1 'polypeptide(L)'
;DVTLAERLRQLGAEPVAWPTAEVPAPRQSDAEAAASRAAGKRPVTVDLEASPASKRSRPSEASRAVLAVEDEDGPTEAVTIACPSKTVQFVNHMILGSQMELPEIDELPKKLLREQAGRAFRVHGHVALRQAGHHCCRTGEKGLRRRQAKVAEAGKALQDHAQLLKQKEAAERQALASEAKVEEMRVALEAAQAAAKDAEAASEAVQDALEESERTKPAVRSAIQGYRSSEEFTALLDGEVGSEMADLLYRFK
;
A
#
# COMPACT_ATOMS: atom_id res chain seq x y z
N ASP A 1 -9.71 2.95 40.11
CA ASP A 1 -8.97 3.53 38.98
C ASP A 1 -7.57 2.96 38.87
N VAL A 2 -7.40 1.95 38.01
CA VAL A 2 -6.08 1.42 37.66
C VAL A 2 -5.62 2.19 36.42
N THR A 3 -4.50 2.90 36.55
CA THR A 3 -4.02 3.82 35.53
C THR A 3 -3.53 3.08 34.28
N LEU A 4 -3.67 3.72 33.12
CA LEU A 4 -3.35 3.15 31.80
C LEU A 4 -1.88 2.66 31.70
N ALA A 5 -0.99 3.24 32.50
CA ALA A 5 0.41 2.83 32.63
C ALA A 5 0.59 1.42 33.22
N GLU A 6 -0.32 0.97 34.08
CA GLU A 6 -0.23 -0.33 34.75
C GLU A 6 -0.72 -1.47 33.85
N ARG A 7 -1.67 -1.20 32.96
CA ARG A 7 -2.10 -2.13 31.90
C ARG A 7 -1.01 -2.37 30.85
N LEU A 8 -0.27 -1.33 30.49
CA LEU A 8 0.85 -1.46 29.54
C LEU A 8 2.01 -2.28 30.10
N ARG A 9 2.23 -2.23 31.43
CA ARG A 9 3.26 -3.04 32.09
C ARG A 9 2.89 -4.53 32.15
N GLN A 10 1.61 -4.85 32.27
CA GLN A 10 1.12 -6.24 32.28
C GLN A 10 1.17 -6.89 30.88
N LEU A 11 1.07 -6.11 29.81
CA LEU A 11 1.17 -6.61 28.42
C LEU A 11 2.61 -6.87 27.95
N GLY A 12 3.61 -6.44 28.73
CA GLY A 12 5.04 -6.63 28.39
C GLY A 12 5.69 -7.89 28.95
N ALA A 13 4.92 -8.79 29.59
CA ALA A 13 5.45 -9.91 30.37
C ALA A 13 5.07 -11.32 29.87
N GLU A 14 4.66 -11.48 28.59
CA GLU A 14 4.50 -12.81 27.98
C GLU A 14 5.69 -13.16 27.06
N PRO A 15 6.39 -14.29 27.31
CA PRO A 15 7.41 -14.77 26.39
C PRO A 15 6.76 -15.46 25.18
N VAL A 16 6.96 -14.87 24.01
CA VAL A 16 6.67 -15.46 22.70
C VAL A 16 7.60 -16.66 22.47
N ALA A 17 7.03 -17.86 22.42
CA ALA A 17 7.74 -19.07 22.01
C ALA A 17 7.86 -19.11 20.47
N TRP A 18 9.09 -19.00 19.97
CA TRP A 18 9.44 -19.20 18.56
C TRP A 18 9.79 -20.68 18.32
N PRO A 19 9.30 -21.35 17.26
CA PRO A 19 9.87 -22.61 16.82
C PRO A 19 11.04 -22.35 15.86
N THR A 20 12.23 -22.77 16.27
CA THR A 20 13.46 -22.79 15.47
C THR A 20 13.43 -23.93 14.45
N ALA A 21 13.95 -23.66 13.25
CA ALA A 21 14.14 -24.58 12.14
C ALA A 21 15.34 -25.53 12.35
N GLU A 22 15.23 -26.78 11.91
CA GLU A 22 16.36 -27.67 11.59
C GLU A 22 16.10 -28.44 10.27
N VAL A 23 17.14 -28.48 9.42
CA VAL A 23 17.33 -29.22 8.14
C VAL A 23 18.86 -29.48 8.06
N PRO A 24 19.47 -30.54 7.43
CA PRO A 24 19.00 -31.51 6.40
C PRO A 24 19.41 -33.03 6.52
N ALA A 25 18.65 -33.90 5.81
CA ALA A 25 18.96 -35.02 4.83
C ALA A 25 20.16 -36.02 5.02
N PRO A 26 20.35 -37.15 4.25
CA PRO A 26 19.67 -37.61 3.00
C PRO A 26 19.47 -39.16 2.79
N ARG A 27 18.97 -39.51 1.58
CA ARG A 27 19.04 -40.79 0.81
C ARG A 27 17.82 -41.73 0.95
N GLN A 28 17.30 -42.40 -0.09
CA GLN A 28 17.69 -42.58 -1.49
C GLN A 28 16.45 -43.07 -2.26
N SER A 29 16.26 -42.59 -3.48
CA SER A 29 15.36 -43.16 -4.49
C SER A 29 16.03 -44.38 -5.11
N ASP A 30 15.28 -45.46 -5.37
CA ASP A 30 15.51 -46.29 -6.56
C ASP A 30 14.23 -47.05 -6.95
N ALA A 31 14.01 -47.07 -8.25
CA ALA A 31 12.95 -47.76 -8.95
C ALA A 31 13.36 -49.22 -9.26
N GLU A 32 12.36 -50.02 -9.66
CA GLU A 32 12.43 -51.02 -10.74
C GLU A 32 12.02 -52.48 -10.42
N ALA A 33 11.04 -52.93 -11.22
CA ALA A 33 10.74 -54.25 -11.78
C ALA A 33 10.56 -55.51 -10.90
N ALA A 34 9.31 -55.98 -10.91
CA ALA A 34 8.85 -57.29 -11.37
C ALA A 34 9.70 -58.56 -11.13
N ALA A 35 9.12 -59.56 -10.44
CA ALA A 35 8.69 -60.84 -11.06
C ALA A 35 8.24 -61.90 -10.02
N SER A 36 7.01 -62.38 -10.20
CA SER A 36 6.60 -63.80 -10.30
C SER A 36 7.11 -64.87 -9.33
N ARG A 37 6.17 -65.48 -8.57
CA ARG A 37 5.75 -66.92 -8.55
C ARG A 37 5.05 -67.23 -7.20
N ALA A 38 3.75 -67.56 -7.14
CA ALA A 38 3.01 -68.75 -7.58
C ALA A 38 2.82 -69.83 -6.48
N ALA A 39 1.61 -70.43 -6.50
CA ALA A 39 1.06 -71.54 -5.69
C ALA A 39 0.44 -71.15 -4.34
N GLY A 40 -0.83 -71.39 -4.03
CA GLY A 40 -1.91 -72.11 -4.70
C GLY A 40 -2.91 -72.64 -3.66
N LYS A 41 -4.23 -72.48 -3.89
CA LYS A 41 -5.29 -73.50 -3.74
C LYS A 41 -6.70 -72.91 -3.96
N ARG A 42 -7.30 -73.37 -5.07
CA ARG A 42 -8.75 -73.52 -5.42
C ARG A 42 -9.64 -72.26 -5.57
N PRO A 43 -10.08 -71.95 -6.81
CA PRO A 43 -11.40 -71.40 -7.07
C PRO A 43 -12.43 -72.54 -7.10
N VAL A 44 -13.47 -72.43 -6.28
CA VAL A 44 -14.66 -73.28 -6.35
C VAL A 44 -15.40 -72.92 -7.63
N THR A 45 -15.54 -73.92 -8.50
CA THR A 45 -16.41 -73.91 -9.67
C THR A 45 -17.86 -73.73 -9.23
N VAL A 46 -18.47 -72.61 -9.58
CA VAL A 46 -19.94 -72.49 -9.58
C VAL A 46 -20.39 -72.52 -11.03
N ASP A 47 -21.20 -73.55 -11.26
CA ASP A 47 -21.73 -74.10 -12.50
C ASP A 47 -22.53 -73.08 -13.33
N LEU A 48 -22.29 -73.09 -14.65
CA LEU A 48 -22.96 -72.26 -15.66
C LEU A 48 -24.12 -73.07 -16.28
N GLU A 49 -25.15 -73.42 -15.51
CA GLU A 49 -26.41 -73.94 -16.07
C GLU A 49 -27.55 -73.66 -15.08
N ALA A 50 -28.17 -72.49 -15.19
CA ALA A 50 -29.48 -72.23 -14.61
C ALA A 50 -30.29 -71.35 -15.57
N SER A 51 -31.27 -71.98 -16.23
CA SER A 51 -32.27 -71.33 -17.07
C SER A 51 -32.95 -70.16 -16.35
N PRO A 52 -33.33 -69.07 -17.04
CA PRO A 52 -33.74 -67.83 -16.40
C PRO A 52 -35.12 -67.99 -15.75
N ALA A 53 -35.13 -68.02 -14.41
CA ALA A 53 -36.36 -67.95 -13.64
C ALA A 53 -36.94 -66.53 -13.71
N SER A 54 -38.15 -66.50 -14.25
CA SER A 54 -39.07 -65.38 -14.40
C SER A 54 -39.34 -64.60 -13.10
N LYS A 55 -39.59 -63.28 -13.29
CA LYS A 55 -40.29 -62.33 -12.40
C LYS A 55 -39.47 -61.54 -11.35
N ARG A 56 -38.78 -60.51 -11.83
CA ARG A 56 -38.92 -59.15 -11.26
C ARG A 56 -38.78 -58.14 -12.39
N SER A 57 -39.87 -57.43 -12.68
CA SER A 57 -39.93 -56.44 -13.74
C SER A 57 -38.84 -55.39 -13.54
N ARG A 58 -38.05 -55.14 -14.59
CA ARG A 58 -37.30 -53.89 -14.77
C ARG A 58 -38.16 -52.72 -14.30
N PRO A 59 -37.62 -51.66 -13.66
CA PRO A 59 -38.30 -50.39 -13.72
C PRO A 59 -38.33 -50.04 -15.20
N SER A 60 -39.50 -50.24 -15.80
CA SER A 60 -39.80 -49.76 -17.13
C SER A 60 -39.36 -48.31 -17.20
N GLU A 61 -38.92 -47.91 -18.39
CA GLU A 61 -38.77 -46.53 -18.86
C GLU A 61 -40.16 -45.85 -18.83
N ALA A 62 -40.78 -45.85 -17.66
CA ALA A 62 -42.14 -45.47 -17.40
C ALA A 62 -42.14 -43.95 -17.29
N SER A 63 -42.58 -43.30 -18.36
CA SER A 63 -43.45 -42.14 -18.30
C SER A 63 -43.07 -41.12 -17.23
N ARG A 64 -42.06 -40.34 -17.55
CA ARG A 64 -41.44 -39.36 -16.67
C ARG A 64 -41.89 -37.98 -17.08
N ALA A 65 -42.42 -37.21 -16.14
CA ALA A 65 -42.57 -35.76 -16.30
C ALA A 65 -41.24 -35.12 -15.89
N VAL A 66 -40.70 -34.26 -16.74
CA VAL A 66 -39.39 -33.62 -16.54
C VAL A 66 -39.60 -32.13 -16.43
N LEU A 67 -39.21 -31.55 -15.30
CA LEU A 67 -39.06 -30.12 -15.15
C LEU A 67 -37.60 -29.76 -15.37
N ALA A 68 -37.30 -29.02 -16.42
CA ALA A 68 -36.03 -28.33 -16.56
C ALA A 68 -36.10 -27.02 -15.78
N VAL A 69 -35.31 -26.89 -14.71
CA VAL A 69 -35.10 -25.59 -14.07
C VAL A 69 -34.00 -24.89 -14.84
N GLU A 70 -34.35 -23.89 -15.64
CA GLU A 70 -33.37 -22.99 -16.25
C GLU A 70 -32.84 -22.06 -15.15
N ASP A 71 -31.59 -22.31 -14.75
CA ASP A 71 -30.80 -21.38 -13.95
C ASP A 71 -29.79 -20.74 -14.90
N GLU A 72 -29.81 -19.40 -14.98
CA GLU A 72 -29.03 -18.61 -15.96
C GLU A 72 -27.49 -18.79 -15.84
N ASP A 73 -27.01 -19.51 -14.82
CA ASP A 73 -25.57 -19.73 -14.58
C ASP A 73 -25.23 -21.14 -14.05
N GLY A 74 -26.13 -22.13 -14.18
CA GLY A 74 -25.93 -23.48 -13.62
C GLY A 74 -26.38 -24.62 -14.54
N PRO A 75 -25.90 -25.86 -14.33
CA PRO A 75 -26.39 -27.01 -15.09
C PRO A 75 -27.91 -27.14 -14.88
N THR A 76 -28.66 -27.25 -15.97
CA THR A 76 -30.11 -27.47 -15.95
C THR A 76 -30.43 -28.73 -15.16
N GLU A 77 -30.84 -28.57 -13.90
CA GLU A 77 -31.22 -29.70 -13.07
C GLU A 77 -32.65 -30.12 -13.39
N ALA A 78 -32.77 -31.29 -14.04
CA ALA A 78 -34.03 -31.88 -14.42
C ALA A 78 -34.68 -32.61 -13.23
N VAL A 79 -35.76 -32.05 -12.66
CA VAL A 79 -36.54 -32.76 -11.63
C VAL A 79 -37.48 -33.75 -12.32
N THR A 80 -37.25 -35.04 -12.05
CA THR A 80 -38.01 -36.14 -12.65
C THR A 80 -39.13 -36.60 -11.72
N ILE A 81 -40.37 -36.59 -12.21
CA ILE A 81 -41.53 -37.12 -11.48
C ILE A 81 -41.98 -38.42 -12.16
N ALA A 82 -42.00 -39.50 -11.38
CA ALA A 82 -42.61 -40.75 -11.80
C ALA A 82 -44.14 -40.60 -11.82
N CYS A 83 -44.75 -40.76 -13.00
CA CYS A 83 -46.21 -40.75 -13.15
C CYS A 83 -46.66 -41.78 -14.20
N PRO A 84 -47.91 -42.25 -14.18
CA PRO A 84 -48.43 -43.11 -15.25
C PRO A 84 -48.40 -42.39 -16.60
N SER A 85 -48.13 -43.13 -17.67
CA SER A 85 -48.01 -42.63 -19.07
C SER A 85 -49.14 -41.71 -19.49
N LYS A 86 -50.36 -42.07 -19.11
CA LYS A 86 -51.57 -41.33 -19.47
C LYS A 86 -51.67 -39.96 -18.79
N THR A 87 -50.90 -39.70 -17.73
CA THR A 87 -50.96 -38.45 -16.95
C THR A 87 -49.71 -37.59 -17.06
N VAL A 88 -48.71 -38.00 -17.83
CA VAL A 88 -47.45 -37.24 -17.98
C VAL A 88 -47.71 -35.86 -18.59
N GLN A 89 -48.54 -35.80 -19.65
CA GLN A 89 -48.90 -34.55 -20.31
C GLN A 89 -49.61 -33.59 -19.34
N PHE A 90 -50.63 -34.08 -18.62
CA PHE A 90 -51.32 -33.32 -17.58
C PHE A 90 -50.37 -32.76 -16.50
N VAL A 91 -49.43 -33.57 -16.03
CA VAL A 91 -48.43 -33.16 -15.03
C VAL A 91 -47.47 -32.11 -15.61
N ASN A 92 -46.99 -32.29 -16.85
CA ASN A 92 -46.14 -31.30 -17.52
C ASN A 92 -46.87 -29.97 -17.70
N HIS A 93 -48.14 -29.98 -18.12
CA HIS A 93 -48.95 -28.77 -18.27
C HIS A 93 -49.13 -28.02 -16.95
N MET A 94 -49.41 -28.73 -15.85
CA MET A 94 -49.51 -28.10 -14.52
C MET A 94 -48.19 -27.55 -14.01
N ILE A 95 -47.07 -28.21 -14.31
CA ILE A 95 -45.74 -27.79 -13.88
C ILE A 95 -45.28 -26.56 -14.66
N LEU A 96 -45.52 -26.55 -15.97
CA LEU A 96 -45.16 -25.46 -16.88
C LEU A 96 -46.19 -24.30 -16.87
N GLY A 97 -47.34 -24.48 -16.23
CA GLY A 97 -48.42 -23.50 -16.18
C GLY A 97 -49.18 -23.32 -17.49
N SER A 98 -49.11 -24.29 -18.41
CA SER A 98 -49.81 -24.26 -19.69
C SER A 98 -51.21 -24.91 -19.59
N GLN A 99 -52.15 -24.43 -20.41
CA GLN A 99 -53.53 -24.94 -20.43
C GLN A 99 -53.62 -26.22 -21.28
N MET A 100 -54.43 -27.17 -20.81
CA MET A 100 -54.75 -28.42 -21.51
C MET A 100 -56.24 -28.43 -21.88
N GLU A 101 -56.60 -29.06 -22.99
CA GLU A 101 -57.99 -29.06 -23.45
C GLU A 101 -58.90 -29.89 -22.52
N LEU A 102 -60.12 -29.40 -22.26
CA LEU A 102 -61.07 -30.05 -21.35
C LEU A 102 -61.41 -31.51 -21.73
N PRO A 103 -61.58 -31.88 -23.01
CA PRO A 103 -61.82 -33.28 -23.40
C PRO A 103 -60.68 -34.21 -23.01
N GLU A 104 -59.43 -33.76 -23.10
CA GLU A 104 -58.25 -34.55 -22.73
C GLU A 104 -58.14 -34.76 -21.21
N ILE A 105 -58.70 -33.84 -20.41
CA ILE A 105 -58.77 -33.97 -18.94
C ILE A 105 -59.85 -34.97 -18.53
N ASP A 106 -61.00 -34.97 -19.21
CA ASP A 106 -62.15 -35.82 -18.89
C ASP A 106 -61.89 -37.32 -19.16
N GLU A 107 -60.96 -37.64 -20.06
CA GLU A 107 -60.50 -39.02 -20.33
C GLU A 107 -59.62 -39.60 -19.21
N LEU A 108 -59.18 -38.78 -18.24
CA LEU A 108 -58.24 -39.19 -17.21
C LEU A 108 -58.94 -39.70 -15.93
N PRO A 109 -58.41 -40.75 -15.27
CA PRO A 109 -58.97 -41.23 -14.00
C PRO A 109 -58.94 -40.16 -12.90
N LYS A 110 -60.11 -39.72 -12.41
CA LYS A 110 -60.27 -38.65 -11.40
C LYS A 110 -59.43 -38.85 -10.13
N LYS A 111 -59.25 -40.09 -9.67
CA LYS A 111 -58.41 -40.42 -8.50
C LYS A 111 -56.93 -40.14 -8.75
N LEU A 112 -56.45 -40.36 -9.98
CA LEU A 112 -55.07 -40.14 -10.37
C LEU A 112 -54.80 -38.64 -10.61
N LEU A 113 -55.77 -37.90 -11.15
CA LEU A 113 -55.66 -36.44 -11.35
C LEU A 113 -55.36 -35.71 -10.02
N ARG A 114 -56.09 -36.02 -8.95
CA ARG A 114 -55.88 -35.39 -7.63
C ARG A 114 -54.48 -35.67 -7.07
N GLU A 115 -54.01 -36.90 -7.19
CA GLU A 115 -52.70 -37.31 -6.68
C GLU A 115 -51.56 -36.67 -7.49
N GLN A 116 -51.72 -36.59 -8.82
CA GLN A 116 -50.77 -35.96 -9.72
C GLN A 116 -50.74 -34.44 -9.58
N ALA A 117 -51.90 -33.80 -9.40
CA ALA A 117 -51.99 -32.37 -9.07
C ALA A 117 -51.29 -32.05 -7.76
N GLY A 118 -51.48 -32.89 -6.73
CA GLY A 118 -50.75 -32.76 -5.48
C GLY A 118 -49.23 -32.92 -5.63
N ARG A 119 -48.76 -33.84 -6.50
CA ARG A 119 -47.33 -34.01 -6.80
C ARG A 119 -46.74 -32.82 -7.56
N ALA A 120 -47.41 -32.37 -8.62
CA ALA A 120 -46.99 -31.22 -9.42
C ALA A 120 -46.92 -29.95 -8.57
N PHE A 121 -47.92 -29.70 -7.72
CA PHE A 121 -47.93 -28.55 -6.80
C PHE A 121 -46.76 -28.58 -5.82
N ARG A 122 -46.45 -29.74 -5.23
CA ARG A 122 -45.29 -29.87 -4.34
C ARG A 122 -43.97 -29.60 -5.07
N VAL A 123 -43.80 -30.12 -6.28
CA VAL A 123 -42.60 -29.88 -7.08
C VAL A 123 -42.47 -28.40 -7.46
N HIS A 124 -43.56 -27.78 -7.92
CA HIS A 124 -43.60 -26.35 -8.21
C HIS A 124 -43.24 -25.52 -6.97
N GLY A 125 -43.79 -25.85 -5.78
CA GLY A 125 -43.44 -25.20 -4.52
C GLY A 125 -41.97 -25.35 -4.14
N HIS A 126 -41.37 -26.54 -4.30
CA HIS A 126 -39.94 -26.76 -4.05
C HIS A 126 -39.04 -25.93 -4.98
N VAL A 127 -39.41 -25.83 -6.26
CA VAL A 127 -38.65 -25.07 -7.26
C VAL A 127 -38.75 -23.57 -6.97
N ALA A 128 -39.94 -23.07 -6.66
CA ALA A 128 -40.15 -21.68 -6.29
C ALA A 128 -39.36 -21.29 -5.03
N LEU A 129 -39.38 -22.14 -3.99
CA LEU A 129 -38.57 -21.93 -2.78
C LEU A 129 -37.07 -21.96 -3.06
N ARG A 130 -36.61 -22.87 -3.92
CA ARG A 130 -35.20 -22.97 -4.31
C ARG A 130 -34.74 -21.73 -5.08
N GLN A 131 -35.51 -21.29 -6.09
CA GLN A 131 -35.21 -20.10 -6.87
C GLN A 131 -35.19 -18.83 -5.99
N ALA A 132 -36.17 -18.69 -5.09
CA ALA A 132 -36.20 -17.59 -4.12
C ALA A 132 -34.98 -17.62 -3.18
N GLY A 133 -34.57 -18.81 -2.72
CA GLY A 133 -33.36 -19.01 -1.94
C GLY A 133 -32.08 -18.60 -2.69
N HIS A 134 -31.91 -19.06 -3.93
CA HIS A 134 -30.75 -18.69 -4.76
C HIS A 134 -30.70 -17.18 -5.03
N HIS A 135 -31.84 -16.56 -5.35
CA HIS A 135 -31.90 -15.12 -5.57
C HIS A 135 -31.56 -14.33 -4.30
N CYS A 136 -32.06 -14.76 -3.13
CA CYS A 136 -31.75 -14.16 -1.83
C CYS A 136 -30.25 -14.31 -1.49
N CYS A 137 -29.67 -15.49 -1.66
CA CYS A 137 -28.25 -15.72 -1.43
C CYS A 137 -27.38 -14.87 -2.38
N ARG A 138 -27.69 -14.84 -3.68
CA ARG A 138 -26.91 -14.09 -4.68
C ARG A 138 -26.96 -12.58 -4.45
N THR A 139 -28.13 -12.05 -4.05
CA THR A 139 -28.27 -10.63 -3.70
C THR A 139 -27.53 -10.30 -2.40
N GLY A 140 -27.59 -11.18 -1.40
CA GLY A 140 -26.83 -11.08 -0.15
C GLY A 140 -25.32 -11.05 -0.37
N GLU A 141 -24.79 -11.98 -1.17
CA GLU A 141 -23.37 -12.04 -1.51
C GLU A 141 -22.89 -10.79 -2.26
N LYS A 142 -23.66 -10.33 -3.25
CA LYS A 142 -23.38 -9.07 -3.96
C LYS A 142 -23.36 -7.88 -3.00
N GLY A 143 -24.29 -7.84 -2.04
CA GLY A 143 -24.33 -6.83 -0.99
C GLY A 143 -23.10 -6.86 -0.08
N LEU A 144 -22.69 -8.05 0.36
CA LEU A 144 -21.49 -8.24 1.18
C LEU A 144 -20.23 -7.81 0.44
N ARG A 145 -20.04 -8.25 -0.82
CA ARG A 145 -18.89 -7.83 -1.65
C ARG A 145 -18.84 -6.32 -1.83
N ARG A 146 -19.98 -5.67 -2.09
CA ARG A 146 -20.05 -4.19 -2.17
C ARG A 146 -19.65 -3.53 -0.85
N ARG A 147 -20.07 -4.06 0.30
CA ARG A 147 -19.66 -3.53 1.61
C ARG A 147 -18.17 -3.71 1.85
N GLN A 148 -17.61 -4.88 1.54
CA GLN A 148 -16.17 -5.14 1.66
C GLN A 148 -15.36 -4.20 0.76
N ALA A 149 -15.79 -3.97 -0.48
CA ALA A 149 -15.14 -3.02 -1.38
C ALA A 149 -15.12 -1.60 -0.79
N LYS A 150 -16.25 -1.13 -0.24
CA LYS A 150 -16.31 0.18 0.43
C LYS A 150 -15.42 0.27 1.66
N VAL A 151 -15.31 -0.80 2.44
CA VAL A 151 -14.40 -0.85 3.60
C VAL A 151 -12.94 -0.82 3.15
N ALA A 152 -12.58 -1.53 2.08
CA ALA A 152 -11.23 -1.48 1.52
C ALA A 152 -10.88 -0.08 0.99
N GLU A 153 -11.82 0.57 0.30
CA GLU A 153 -11.67 1.95 -0.16
C GLU A 153 -11.49 2.93 1.00
N ALA A 154 -12.33 2.84 2.04
CA ALA A 154 -12.21 3.65 3.23
C ALA A 154 -10.88 3.40 3.97
N GLY A 155 -10.44 2.14 4.05
CA GLY A 155 -9.15 1.77 4.62
C GLY A 155 -7.98 2.39 3.86
N LYS A 156 -8.02 2.35 2.53
CA LYS A 156 -7.03 3.01 1.67
C LYS A 156 -7.04 4.53 1.88
N ALA A 157 -8.21 5.16 1.91
CA ALA A 157 -8.33 6.60 2.15
C ALA A 157 -7.76 7.02 3.52
N LEU A 158 -7.96 6.21 4.57
CA LEU A 158 -7.36 6.45 5.88
C LEU A 158 -5.83 6.30 5.87
N GLN A 159 -5.31 5.30 5.15
CA GLN A 159 -3.87 5.12 4.98
C GLN A 159 -3.24 6.29 4.21
N ASP A 160 -3.86 6.71 3.11
CA ASP A 160 -3.43 7.86 2.30
C ASP A 160 -3.45 9.15 3.15
N HIS A 161 -4.50 9.36 3.96
CA HIS A 161 -4.57 10.48 4.89
C HIS A 161 -3.46 10.45 5.95
N ALA A 162 -3.17 9.28 6.54
CA ALA A 162 -2.07 9.14 7.49
C ALA A 162 -0.70 9.42 6.85
N GLN A 163 -0.51 9.05 5.58
CA GLN A 163 0.70 9.38 4.83
C GLN A 163 0.81 10.89 4.55
N LEU A 164 -0.30 11.54 4.14
CA LEU A 164 -0.35 12.98 3.93
C LEU A 164 -0.03 13.77 5.20
N LEU A 165 -0.50 13.32 6.37
CA LEU A 165 -0.15 13.97 7.64
C LEU A 165 1.36 13.92 7.90
N LYS A 166 2.00 12.75 7.70
CA LYS A 166 3.46 12.63 7.83
C LYS A 166 4.21 13.54 6.86
N GLN A 167 3.73 13.63 5.61
CA GLN A 167 4.32 14.52 4.61
C GLN A 167 4.14 16.00 4.98
N LYS A 168 2.97 16.39 5.48
CA LYS A 168 2.71 17.75 5.98
C LYS A 168 3.66 18.11 7.11
N GLU A 169 3.79 17.26 8.12
CA GLU A 169 4.71 17.51 9.23
C GLU A 169 6.17 17.58 8.78
N ALA A 170 6.58 16.76 7.80
CA ALA A 170 7.92 16.83 7.23
C ALA A 170 8.15 18.15 6.47
N ALA A 171 7.17 18.58 5.68
CA ALA A 171 7.20 19.86 4.98
C ALA A 171 7.22 21.05 5.95
N GLU A 172 6.47 20.99 7.05
CA GLU A 172 6.47 22.02 8.09
C GLU A 172 7.83 22.13 8.78
N ARG A 173 8.47 20.99 9.12
CA ARG A 173 9.85 21.00 9.65
C ARG A 173 10.85 21.60 8.66
N GLN A 174 10.70 21.32 7.36
CA GLN A 174 11.53 21.92 6.32
C GLN A 174 11.28 23.43 6.18
N ALA A 175 10.02 23.87 6.26
CA ALA A 175 9.66 25.28 6.22
C ALA A 175 10.28 26.04 7.39
N LEU A 176 10.15 25.55 8.62
CA LEU A 176 10.78 26.14 9.81
C LEU A 176 12.31 26.20 9.69
N ALA A 177 12.94 25.14 9.17
CA ALA A 177 14.38 25.13 8.92
C ALA A 177 14.80 26.16 7.85
N SER A 178 13.96 26.37 6.83
CA SER A 178 14.21 27.38 5.80
C SER A 178 13.99 28.81 6.32
N GLU A 179 12.98 29.03 7.16
CA GLU A 179 12.76 30.32 7.83
C GLU A 179 13.93 30.69 8.73
N ALA A 180 14.46 29.73 9.51
CA ALA A 180 15.65 29.95 10.33
C ALA A 180 16.85 30.39 9.48
N LYS A 181 17.09 29.74 8.33
CA LYS A 181 18.16 30.12 7.40
C LYS A 181 17.94 31.50 6.79
N VAL A 182 16.69 31.87 6.49
CA VAL A 182 16.37 33.21 5.97
C VAL A 182 16.66 34.27 7.02
N GLU A 183 16.34 34.01 8.29
CA GLU A 183 16.65 34.93 9.37
C GLU A 183 18.17 35.05 9.60
N GLU A 184 18.91 33.94 9.54
CA GLU A 184 20.38 33.98 9.57
C GLU A 184 20.97 34.82 8.43
N MET A 185 20.47 34.63 7.20
CA MET A 185 20.89 35.43 6.05
C MET A 185 20.53 36.91 6.21
N ARG A 186 19.38 37.22 6.82
CA ARG A 186 18.95 38.59 7.10
C ARG A 186 19.90 39.26 8.08
N VAL A 187 20.24 38.60 9.18
CA VAL A 187 21.22 39.12 10.16
C VAL A 187 22.58 39.34 9.50
N ALA A 188 23.05 38.39 8.68
CA ALA A 188 24.30 38.53 7.95
C ALA A 188 24.27 39.72 6.97
N LEU A 189 23.14 39.96 6.30
CA LEU A 189 22.96 41.09 5.41
C LEU A 189 22.99 42.43 6.17
N GLU A 190 22.29 42.52 7.30
CA GLU A 190 22.30 43.72 8.16
C GLU A 190 23.71 44.02 8.67
N ALA A 191 24.48 42.99 9.09
CA ALA A 191 25.87 43.14 9.49
C ALA A 191 26.77 43.59 8.32
N ALA A 192 26.59 43.03 7.12
CA ALA A 192 27.35 43.43 5.94
C ALA A 192 27.05 44.88 5.54
N GLN A 193 25.80 45.33 5.67
CA GLN A 193 25.44 46.72 5.41
C GLN A 193 26.06 47.68 6.43
N ALA A 194 26.10 47.31 7.71
CA ALA A 194 26.80 48.10 8.72
C ALA A 194 28.30 48.21 8.40
N ALA A 195 28.96 47.09 8.11
CA ALA A 195 30.37 47.07 7.75
C ALA A 195 30.67 47.89 6.47
N ALA A 196 29.76 47.88 5.49
CA ALA A 196 29.90 48.70 4.29
C ALA A 196 29.85 50.20 4.61
N LYS A 197 28.94 50.64 5.50
CA LYS A 197 28.87 52.03 5.95
C LYS A 197 30.10 52.45 6.73
N ASP A 198 30.61 51.57 7.60
CA ASP A 198 31.83 51.83 8.36
C ASP A 198 33.05 51.96 7.43
N ALA A 199 33.12 51.11 6.39
CA ALA A 199 34.16 51.20 5.37
C ALA A 199 34.05 52.47 4.53
N GLU A 200 32.85 52.91 4.19
CA GLU A 200 32.60 54.18 3.49
C GLU A 200 33.05 55.38 4.34
N ALA A 201 32.65 55.42 5.62
CA ALA A 201 33.07 56.47 6.55
C ALA A 201 34.60 56.48 6.77
N ALA A 202 35.23 55.30 6.84
CA ALA A 202 36.69 55.21 6.92
C ALA A 202 37.37 55.72 5.64
N SER A 203 36.80 55.44 4.46
CA SER A 203 37.30 55.96 3.19
C SER A 203 37.19 57.48 3.13
N GLU A 204 36.08 58.06 3.57
CA GLU A 204 35.87 59.51 3.65
C GLU A 204 36.89 60.15 4.61
N ALA A 205 37.08 59.59 5.80
CA ALA A 205 38.08 60.09 6.77
C ALA A 205 39.52 60.03 6.23
N VAL A 206 39.87 58.99 5.46
CA VAL A 206 41.18 58.89 4.79
C VAL A 206 41.32 59.96 3.72
N GLN A 207 40.26 60.24 2.95
CA GLN A 207 40.26 61.29 1.94
C GLN A 207 40.42 62.68 2.60
N ASP A 208 39.71 62.95 3.68
CA ASP A 208 39.83 64.21 4.43
C ASP A 208 41.25 64.40 4.99
N ALA A 209 41.84 63.35 5.58
CA ALA A 209 43.21 63.39 6.10
C ALA A 209 44.24 63.61 4.98
N LEU A 210 44.00 63.04 3.79
CA LEU A 210 44.84 63.27 2.61
C LEU A 210 44.77 64.74 2.18
N GLU A 211 43.56 65.31 2.08
CA GLU A 211 43.37 66.73 1.73
C GLU A 211 44.01 67.66 2.77
N GLU A 212 43.86 67.38 4.06
CA GLU A 212 44.50 68.15 5.13
C GLU A 212 46.03 68.06 5.06
N SER A 213 46.57 66.87 4.79
CA SER A 213 48.00 66.70 4.54
C SER A 213 48.45 67.54 3.34
N GLU A 214 47.69 67.57 2.25
CA GLU A 214 48.01 68.40 1.09
C GLU A 214 47.98 69.90 1.38
N ARG A 215 47.03 70.37 2.18
CA ARG A 215 46.95 71.76 2.63
C ARG A 215 48.13 72.16 3.52
N THR A 216 48.64 71.24 4.34
CA THR A 216 49.75 71.52 5.29
C THR A 216 51.14 71.35 4.69
N LYS A 217 51.31 70.49 3.67
CA LYS A 217 52.56 70.28 2.92
C LYS A 217 53.33 71.56 2.54
N PRO A 218 52.72 72.62 1.96
CA PRO A 218 53.46 73.84 1.61
C PRO A 218 54.00 74.59 2.83
N ALA A 219 53.24 74.67 3.92
CA ALA A 219 53.69 75.31 5.15
C ALA A 219 54.86 74.55 5.78
N VAL A 220 54.80 73.20 5.80
CA VAL A 220 55.90 72.35 6.26
C VAL A 220 57.15 72.54 5.39
N ARG A 221 57.01 72.56 4.06
CA ARG A 221 58.14 72.82 3.15
C ARG A 221 58.78 74.19 3.40
N SER A 222 57.96 75.22 3.62
CA SER A 222 58.43 76.56 3.94
C SER A 222 59.16 76.60 5.28
N ALA A 223 58.63 75.95 6.33
CA ALA A 223 59.29 75.86 7.63
C ALA A 223 60.64 75.13 7.55
N ILE A 224 60.71 74.00 6.83
CA ILE A 224 61.96 73.27 6.58
C ILE A 224 62.97 74.15 5.84
N GLN A 225 62.53 74.88 4.81
CA GLN A 225 63.39 75.79 4.07
C GLN A 225 63.90 76.92 4.96
N GLY A 226 63.03 77.51 5.78
CA GLY A 226 63.38 78.55 6.75
C GLY A 226 64.40 78.07 7.78
N TYR A 227 64.22 76.88 8.35
CA TYR A 227 65.17 76.28 9.29
C TYR A 227 66.53 76.02 8.63
N ARG A 228 66.55 75.48 7.41
CA ARG A 228 67.81 75.27 6.66
C ARG A 228 68.56 76.56 6.35
N SER A 229 67.86 77.69 6.28
CA SER A 229 68.47 79.02 6.13
C SER A 229 68.80 79.71 7.46
N SER A 230 68.54 79.07 8.61
CA SER A 230 68.77 79.66 9.92
C SER A 230 70.23 79.53 10.37
N GLU A 231 70.65 80.48 11.21
CA GLU A 231 71.99 80.46 11.82
C GLU A 231 72.19 79.24 12.74
N GLU A 232 71.14 78.78 13.42
CA GLU A 232 71.18 77.59 14.28
C GLU A 232 71.52 76.33 13.48
N PHE A 233 70.96 76.19 12.28
CA PHE A 233 71.25 75.07 11.40
C PHE A 233 72.71 75.11 10.92
N THR A 234 73.20 76.26 10.45
CA THR A 234 74.61 76.41 10.06
C THR A 234 75.56 76.18 11.23
N ALA A 235 75.25 76.67 12.43
CA ALA A 235 76.09 76.47 13.62
C ALA A 235 76.20 74.99 14.02
N LEU A 236 75.10 74.23 13.93
CA LEU A 236 75.10 72.79 14.15
C LEU A 236 75.91 72.05 13.08
N LEU A 237 75.70 72.39 11.80
CA LEU A 237 76.42 71.78 10.68
C LEU A 237 77.92 72.03 10.75
N ASP A 238 78.32 73.27 11.02
CA ASP A 238 79.73 73.65 11.17
C ASP A 238 80.37 72.96 12.39
N GLY A 239 79.62 72.81 13.48
CA GLY A 239 80.06 72.06 14.67
C GLY A 239 80.25 70.57 14.39
N GLU A 240 79.30 69.94 13.71
CA GLU A 240 79.32 68.50 13.39
C GLU A 240 80.40 68.19 12.35
N VAL A 241 80.44 68.92 11.23
CA VAL A 241 81.48 68.79 10.19
C VAL A 241 82.85 69.14 10.75
N GLY A 242 82.95 70.17 11.60
CA GLY A 242 84.17 70.52 12.29
C GLY A 242 84.67 69.42 13.23
N SER A 243 83.76 68.74 13.94
CA SER A 243 84.09 67.62 14.83
C SER A 243 84.49 66.36 14.06
N GLU A 244 83.83 66.03 12.96
CA GLU A 244 84.21 64.91 12.09
C GLU A 244 85.57 65.17 11.41
N MET A 245 85.80 66.40 10.92
CA MET A 245 87.11 66.79 10.36
C MET A 245 88.21 66.71 11.41
N ALA A 246 87.93 67.10 12.65
CA ALA A 246 88.87 66.96 13.76
C ALA A 246 89.18 65.48 14.08
N ASP A 247 88.18 64.59 14.10
CA ASP A 247 88.40 63.15 14.31
C ASP A 247 89.18 62.51 13.15
N LEU A 248 88.88 62.89 11.91
CA LEU A 248 89.60 62.41 10.71
C LEU A 248 91.07 62.84 10.74
N LEU A 249 91.33 64.12 11.04
CA LEU A 249 92.69 64.63 11.18
C LEU A 249 93.45 63.97 12.34
N TYR A 250 92.77 63.57 13.40
CA TYR A 250 93.35 62.83 14.50
C TYR A 250 93.70 61.39 14.12
N ARG A 251 92.88 60.71 13.31
CA ARG A 251 93.13 59.32 12.86
C ARG A 251 94.21 59.18 11.78
N PHE A 252 94.48 60.23 11.00
CA PHE A 252 95.53 60.24 9.97
C PHE A 252 96.87 60.81 10.46
N LYS A 253 97.00 61.04 11.76
CA LYS A 253 98.25 61.39 12.44
C LYS A 253 98.87 60.18 13.11
#